data_AF-A0A846XYP9-F1
#
_entry.id   AF-A0A846XYP9-F1
#
_cell.length_a   1.000
_cell.length_b   1.000
_cell.length_c   1.000
_cell.angle_alpha   90.00
_cell.angle_beta   90.00
_cell.angle_gamma   90.00
#
_symmetry.space_group_name_H-M   'P 1'
#
loop_
_entity.id
_entity.type
_entity.pdbx_description
1 polymer ?
#
loop_
_entity_poly.entity_id
_entity_poly.type
_entity_poly.pdbx_seq_one_letter_code
_entity_poly.pdbx_strand_id
1 'polypeptide(L)'
;MGCMTWNELAQQRYVLLTTYKKDGTPVGTPVWAAPDGDRLVVWTNPKSWKVKRLRRNPSVTLQACDNRGRPAGGEVSAGTGRILDPAGTDRVRGLIAGKYGLLGTLLIRGHKLILGDDRSVGLAISAQP
;
A
#
# COMPACT_ATOMS: atom_id res chain seq x y z
N MET A 1 25.75 1.17 -0.21
CA MET A 1 24.34 1.13 -0.64
C MET A 1 23.52 1.27 0.63
N GLY A 2 22.89 2.42 0.87
CA GLY A 2 22.22 2.69 2.15
C GLY A 2 20.90 1.92 2.27
N CYS A 3 20.54 1.52 3.49
CA CYS A 3 19.21 1.04 3.82
C CYS A 3 18.20 2.15 3.50
N MET A 4 17.13 1.83 2.77
CA MET A 4 16.08 2.78 2.47
C MET A 4 15.21 2.96 3.73
N THR A 5 15.08 4.20 4.18
CA THR A 5 14.18 4.55 5.29
C THR A 5 12.72 4.37 4.89
N TRP A 6 11.83 4.25 5.89
CA TRP A 6 10.39 4.16 5.66
C TRP A 6 9.83 5.34 4.86
N ASN A 7 10.35 6.55 5.10
CA ASN A 7 9.93 7.73 4.36
C ASN A 7 10.37 7.66 2.89
N GLU A 8 11.61 7.22 2.62
CA GLU A 8 12.09 7.04 1.24
C GLU A 8 11.30 5.96 0.49
N LEU A 9 10.91 4.86 1.15
CA LEU A 9 9.98 3.87 0.60
C LEU A 9 8.63 4.49 0.27
N ALA A 10 8.11 5.34 1.16
CA ALA A 10 6.84 6.03 0.96
C ALA A 10 6.88 7.06 -0.17
N GLN A 11 8.06 7.54 -0.59
CA GLN A 11 8.23 8.40 -1.76
C GLN A 11 8.30 7.62 -3.08
N GLN A 12 8.61 6.32 -3.07
CA GLN A 12 8.69 5.52 -4.29
C GLN A 12 7.36 5.50 -5.05
N ARG A 13 7.44 5.44 -6.38
CA ARG A 13 6.25 5.41 -7.24
C ARG A 13 5.46 4.12 -7.06
N TYR A 14 6.17 3.00 -6.93
CA TYR A 14 5.61 1.69 -6.64
C TYR A 14 6.40 1.04 -5.50
N VAL A 15 5.67 0.38 -4.62
CA VAL A 15 6.22 -0.45 -3.56
C VAL A 15 5.64 -1.85 -3.70
N LEU A 16 6.48 -2.87 -3.63
CA LEU A 16 6.06 -4.26 -3.58
C LEU A 16 5.58 -4.56 -2.17
N LEU A 17 4.26 -4.60 -2.00
CA LEU A 17 3.64 -5.01 -0.75
C LEU A 17 3.49 -6.53 -0.72
N THR A 18 4.23 -7.18 0.15
CA THR A 18 4.12 -8.63 0.39
C THR A 18 3.22 -8.89 1.59
N THR A 19 2.20 -9.73 1.37
CA THR A 19 1.28 -10.23 2.40
C THR A 19 1.35 -11.75 2.43
N TYR A 20 0.97 -12.37 3.55
CA TYR A 20 1.14 -13.81 3.73
C TYR A 20 -0.19 -14.56 3.68
N LYS A 21 -0.20 -15.72 3.00
CA LYS A 21 -1.33 -16.65 3.00
C LYS A 21 -1.48 -17.35 4.36
N LYS A 22 -2.53 -18.18 4.49
CA LYS A 22 -2.80 -19.02 5.68
C LYS A 22 -1.58 -19.82 6.12
N ASP A 23 -0.88 -20.38 5.15
CA ASP A 23 0.24 -21.30 5.27
C ASP A 23 1.60 -20.57 5.35
N GLY A 24 1.60 -19.24 5.42
CA GLY A 24 2.83 -18.44 5.43
C GLY A 24 3.40 -18.13 4.05
N THR A 25 2.82 -18.62 2.95
CA THR A 25 3.32 -18.32 1.60
C THR A 25 3.27 -16.80 1.33
N PRO A 26 4.40 -16.16 0.95
CA PRO A 26 4.43 -14.75 0.62
C PRO A 26 3.73 -14.48 -0.73
N VAL A 27 2.99 -13.38 -0.81
CA VAL A 27 2.36 -12.90 -2.04
C VAL A 27 2.63 -11.41 -2.19
N GLY A 28 3.52 -11.06 -3.11
CA GLY A 28 3.85 -9.69 -3.49
C GLY A 28 2.79 -9.09 -4.39
N THR A 29 2.48 -7.81 -4.21
CA THR A 29 1.65 -7.03 -5.12
C THR A 29 2.24 -5.62 -5.26
N PRO A 30 2.55 -5.14 -6.47
CA PRO A 30 2.94 -3.75 -6.65
C PRO A 30 1.77 -2.85 -6.28
N VAL A 31 2.01 -1.90 -5.38
CA VAL A 31 1.02 -0.93 -4.93
C VAL A 31 1.55 0.49 -5.00
N TRP A 32 0.62 1.43 -5.08
CA TRP A 32 0.92 2.84 -4.86
C TRP A 32 0.88 3.16 -3.38
N ALA A 33 1.81 4.01 -2.98
CA ALA A 33 2.05 4.37 -1.61
C ALA A 33 2.14 5.89 -1.48
N ALA A 34 1.71 6.44 -0.36
CA ALA A 34 1.97 7.82 0.01
C ALA A 34 2.52 7.89 1.44
N PRO A 35 3.33 8.92 1.75
CA PRO A 35 3.76 9.18 3.11
C PRO A 35 2.58 9.63 3.97
N ASP A 36 2.60 9.21 5.24
CA ASP A 36 1.67 9.61 6.27
C ASP A 36 2.39 9.68 7.63
N GLY A 37 3.00 10.83 7.93
CA GLY A 37 3.81 10.97 9.14
C GLY A 37 4.98 9.98 9.13
N ASP A 38 5.03 9.10 10.13
CA ASP A 38 5.99 8.01 10.29
C ASP A 38 5.59 6.70 9.58
N ARG A 39 4.48 6.72 8.84
CA ARG A 39 3.87 5.54 8.21
C ARG A 39 3.75 5.70 6.71
N LEU A 40 3.52 4.58 6.05
CA LEU A 40 3.20 4.50 4.64
C LEU A 40 1.73 4.12 4.49
N VAL A 41 1.01 4.77 3.58
CA VAL A 41 -0.39 4.43 3.30
C VAL A 41 -0.61 3.93 1.89
N VAL A 42 -1.50 2.96 1.75
CA VAL A 42 -1.89 2.34 0.48
C VAL A 42 -3.39 2.43 0.30
N TRP A 43 -3.82 2.66 -0.92
CA TRP A 43 -5.23 2.66 -1.32
C TRP A 43 -5.54 1.42 -2.17
N THR A 44 -6.58 0.65 -1.81
CA THR A 44 -6.94 -0.60 -2.51
C THR A 44 -8.44 -0.93 -2.42
N ASN A 45 -8.91 -1.89 -3.24
CA ASN A 45 -10.24 -2.47 -3.11
C ASN A 45 -10.35 -3.30 -1.81
N PRO A 46 -11.40 -3.09 -0.96
CA PRO A 46 -11.59 -3.82 0.30
C PRO A 46 -11.79 -5.33 0.12
N LYS A 47 -12.29 -5.79 -1.02
CA LYS A 47 -12.52 -7.21 -1.33
C LYS A 47 -11.27 -7.92 -1.86
N SER A 48 -10.15 -7.21 -2.00
CA SER A 48 -8.92 -7.79 -2.54
C SER A 48 -8.28 -8.81 -1.58
N TRP A 49 -7.62 -9.83 -2.15
CA TRP A 49 -6.97 -10.89 -1.38
C TRP A 49 -5.96 -10.39 -0.35
N LYS A 50 -5.24 -9.30 -0.62
CA LYS A 50 -4.30 -8.69 0.34
C LYS A 50 -5.00 -8.14 1.58
N VAL A 51 -6.20 -7.57 1.45
CA VAL A 51 -7.01 -7.11 2.58
C VAL A 51 -7.49 -8.30 3.41
N LYS A 52 -7.96 -9.38 2.75
CA LYS A 52 -8.34 -10.63 3.43
C LYS A 52 -7.16 -11.25 4.20
N ARG A 53 -5.95 -11.21 3.64
CA ARG A 53 -4.72 -11.67 4.30
C ARG A 53 -4.36 -10.78 5.49
N LEU A 54 -4.37 -9.46 5.32
CA LEU A 54 -4.06 -8.48 6.39
C LEU A 54 -5.00 -8.59 7.59
N ARG A 55 -6.30 -8.84 7.38
CA ARG A 55 -7.26 -9.08 8.49
C ARG A 55 -6.84 -10.24 9.38
N ARG A 56 -6.10 -11.20 8.83
CA ARG A 56 -5.70 -12.42 9.53
C ARG A 56 -4.26 -12.37 10.03
N ASN A 57 -3.36 -11.84 9.21
CA ASN A 57 -1.95 -11.71 9.51
C ASN A 57 -1.52 -10.30 9.12
N PRO A 58 -1.28 -9.41 10.10
CA PRO A 58 -0.92 -8.03 9.83
C PRO A 58 0.54 -7.88 9.41
N SER A 59 1.39 -8.91 9.53
CA SER A 59 2.78 -8.86 9.08
C SER A 59 2.86 -8.65 7.57
N VAL A 60 3.72 -7.74 7.15
CA VAL A 60 4.01 -7.45 5.75
C VAL A 60 5.49 -7.19 5.55
N THR A 61 5.94 -7.28 4.31
CA THR A 61 7.20 -6.68 3.90
C THR A 61 7.00 -5.72 2.73
N LEU A 62 7.87 -4.71 2.67
CA LEU A 62 7.89 -3.68 1.64
C LEU A 62 9.25 -3.62 0.97
N GLN A 63 9.26 -3.34 -0.33
CA GLN A 63 10.47 -3.07 -1.11
C GLN A 63 10.13 -2.16 -2.28
N ALA A 64 11.06 -1.31 -2.72
CA ALA A 64 10.88 -0.56 -3.96
C ALA A 64 10.76 -1.51 -5.17
N CYS A 65 9.87 -1.21 -6.11
CA CYS A 65 9.68 -2.04 -7.30
C CYS A 65 9.28 -1.23 -8.53
N ASP A 66 9.26 -1.90 -9.69
CA ASP A 66 8.63 -1.36 -10.91
C ASP A 66 7.10 -1.60 -10.91
N ASN A 67 6.43 -1.15 -11.97
CA ASN A 67 4.98 -1.34 -12.13
C ASN A 67 4.55 -2.82 -12.31
N ARG A 68 5.49 -3.73 -12.61
CA ARG A 68 5.26 -5.17 -12.73
C ARG A 68 5.56 -5.90 -11.42
N GLY A 69 6.00 -5.19 -10.38
CA GLY A 69 6.37 -5.77 -9.10
C GLY A 69 7.75 -6.41 -9.08
N ARG A 70 8.61 -6.11 -10.06
CA ARG A 70 10.01 -6.55 -10.02
C ARG A 70 10.77 -5.67 -9.03
N PRO A 71 11.47 -6.24 -8.04
CA PRO A 71 12.28 -5.47 -7.11
C PRO A 71 13.24 -4.53 -7.85
N ALA A 72 13.25 -3.26 -7.47
CA ALA A 72 14.13 -2.25 -8.05
C ALA A 72 15.51 -2.19 -7.35
N GLY A 73 15.86 -3.24 -6.61
CA GLY A 73 16.95 -3.24 -5.64
C GLY A 73 16.55 -2.65 -4.29
N GLY A 74 17.51 -2.60 -3.36
CA GLY A 74 17.29 -2.14 -1.99
C GLY A 74 16.75 -3.22 -1.04
N GLU A 75 16.71 -2.89 0.25
CA GLU A 75 16.37 -3.83 1.30
C GLU A 75 14.86 -4.08 1.43
N VAL A 76 14.53 -5.26 1.94
CA VAL A 76 13.16 -5.64 2.29
C VAL A 76 12.88 -5.15 3.72
N SER A 77 11.96 -4.22 3.87
CA SER A 77 11.55 -3.67 5.16
C SER A 77 10.38 -4.43 5.75
N ALA A 78 10.51 -4.93 6.98
CA ALA A 78 9.44 -5.60 7.72
C ALA A 78 8.51 -4.57 8.38
N GLY A 79 7.21 -4.82 8.34
CA GLY A 79 6.21 -3.87 8.82
C GLY A 79 4.91 -4.54 9.25
N THR A 80 4.04 -3.72 9.84
CA THR A 80 2.70 -4.12 10.27
C THR A 80 1.65 -3.32 9.52
N GLY A 81 0.77 -4.02 8.81
CA GLY A 81 -0.36 -3.46 8.08
C GLY A 81 -1.63 -3.40 8.91
N ARG A 82 -2.33 -2.27 8.85
CA ARG A 82 -3.63 -2.03 9.48
C ARG A 82 -4.64 -1.52 8.47
N ILE A 83 -5.82 -2.10 8.47
CA ILE A 83 -6.95 -1.62 7.67
C ILE A 83 -7.58 -0.43 8.40
N LEU A 84 -7.74 0.68 7.69
CA LEU A 84 -8.28 1.91 8.25
C LEU A 84 -9.82 1.93 8.18
N ASP A 85 -10.41 2.73 9.06
CA ASP A 85 -11.83 3.06 9.06
C ASP A 85 -12.17 4.04 7.91
N PRO A 86 -13.44 4.47 7.77
CA PRO A 86 -13.82 5.40 6.72
C PRO A 86 -13.05 6.74 6.75
N ALA A 87 -12.87 7.34 7.93
CA ALA A 87 -12.17 8.62 8.06
C ALA A 87 -10.68 8.50 7.67
N GLY A 88 -10.00 7.46 8.14
CA GLY A 88 -8.63 7.17 7.73
C GLY A 88 -8.53 6.87 6.23
N THR A 89 -9.51 6.17 5.68
CA THR A 89 -9.59 5.88 4.25
C THR A 89 -9.70 7.16 3.41
N ASP A 90 -10.52 8.13 3.82
CA ASP A 90 -10.65 9.41 3.11
C ASP A 90 -9.36 10.22 3.14
N ARG A 91 -8.66 10.20 4.28
CA ARG A 91 -7.34 10.81 4.38
C ARG A 91 -6.32 10.15 3.44
N VAL A 92 -6.29 8.83 3.35
CA VAL A 92 -5.42 8.11 2.40
C VAL A 92 -5.72 8.49 0.95
N ARG A 93 -7.01 8.63 0.59
CA ARG A 93 -7.39 9.09 -0.76
C ARG A 93 -6.83 10.46 -1.07
N GLY A 94 -6.90 11.40 -0.11
CA GLY A 94 -6.31 12.74 -0.24
C GLY A 94 -4.79 12.70 -0.44
N LEU A 95 -4.07 11.91 0.36
CA LEU A 95 -2.62 11.77 0.27
C LEU A 95 -2.17 11.16 -1.07
N ILE A 96 -2.85 10.11 -1.53
CA ILE A 96 -2.55 9.48 -2.84
C ILE A 96 -2.90 10.44 -3.98
N ALA A 97 -4.04 11.13 -3.92
CA ALA A 97 -4.39 12.13 -4.93
C ALA A 97 -3.35 13.25 -5.01
N GLY A 98 -2.89 13.75 -3.85
CA GLY A 98 -1.85 14.77 -3.76
C GLY A 98 -0.52 14.30 -4.36
N LYS A 99 -0.06 13.08 -4.02
CA LYS A 99 1.23 12.57 -4.49
C LYS A 99 1.25 12.28 -6.00
N TYR A 100 0.16 11.75 -6.56
CA TYR A 100 0.13 11.30 -7.96
C TYR A 100 -0.61 12.26 -8.91
N GLY A 101 -1.07 13.42 -8.41
CA GLY A 101 -1.68 14.49 -9.20
C GLY A 101 -2.86 14.03 -10.05
N LEU A 102 -2.89 14.46 -11.32
CA LEU A 102 -3.95 14.11 -12.27
C LEU A 102 -4.08 12.59 -12.48
N LEU A 103 -2.96 11.85 -12.47
CA LEU A 103 -2.97 10.39 -12.63
C LEU A 103 -3.61 9.70 -11.42
N GLY A 104 -3.29 10.17 -10.21
CA GLY A 104 -3.92 9.72 -8.97
C GLY A 104 -5.41 10.04 -8.95
N THR A 105 -5.78 11.24 -9.38
CA THR A 105 -7.18 11.70 -9.47
C THR A 105 -7.97 10.87 -10.47
N LEU A 106 -7.41 10.60 -11.65
CA LEU A 106 -8.01 9.76 -12.69
C LEU A 106 -8.18 8.32 -12.26
N LEU A 107 -7.24 7.73 -11.50
CA LEU A 107 -7.39 6.36 -11.00
C LEU A 107 -8.39 6.25 -9.86
N ILE A 108 -8.45 7.23 -8.95
CA ILE A 108 -9.49 7.27 -7.91
C ILE A 108 -10.88 7.40 -8.55
N ARG A 109 -11.03 8.27 -9.55
CA ARG A 109 -12.29 8.46 -10.28
C ARG A 109 -12.62 7.29 -11.21
N GLY A 110 -11.63 6.71 -11.88
CA GLY A 110 -11.77 5.55 -12.76
C GLY A 110 -12.11 4.27 -12.01
N HIS A 111 -11.59 4.07 -10.81
CA HIS A 111 -11.96 2.95 -9.95
C HIS A 111 -13.39 3.09 -9.39
N LYS A 112 -13.90 4.31 -9.17
CA LYS A 112 -15.34 4.53 -8.90
C LYS A 112 -16.21 4.05 -10.07
N LEU A 113 -15.71 4.18 -11.30
CA LEU A 113 -16.41 3.75 -12.52
C LEU A 113 -16.29 2.24 -12.81
N ILE A 114 -15.15 1.60 -12.48
CA ILE A 114 -14.91 0.17 -12.81
C ILE A 114 -15.39 -0.77 -11.70
N LEU A 115 -15.41 -0.35 -10.42
CA LEU A 115 -15.72 -1.24 -9.29
C LEU A 115 -17.00 -0.90 -8.53
N GLY A 116 -17.75 0.11 -9.00
CA GLY A 116 -18.98 0.58 -8.35
C GLY A 116 -18.75 1.22 -6.98
N ASP A 117 -19.84 1.63 -6.34
CA ASP A 117 -19.89 2.36 -5.06
C ASP A 117 -19.29 1.62 -3.83
N ASP A 118 -18.69 0.45 -4.02
CA ASP A 118 -17.97 -0.29 -2.97
C ASP A 118 -16.58 0.31 -2.70
N ARG A 119 -16.65 1.47 -2.05
CA ARG A 119 -15.69 2.16 -1.16
C ARG A 119 -14.36 1.42 -1.01
N SER A 120 -13.38 1.80 -1.84
CA SER A 120 -11.95 1.58 -1.59
C SER A 120 -11.58 1.77 -0.11
N VAL A 121 -10.59 1.05 0.40
CA VAL A 121 -10.14 1.12 1.80
C VAL A 121 -8.69 1.59 1.87
N GLY A 122 -8.38 2.39 2.89
CA GLY A 122 -7.02 2.76 3.24
C GLY A 122 -6.34 1.67 4.06
N LEU A 123 -5.07 1.40 3.77
CA LEU A 123 -4.19 0.60 4.60
C LEU A 123 -3.10 1.53 5.14
N ALA A 124 -2.83 1.48 6.43
CA ALA A 124 -1.63 2.06 7.02
C ALA A 124 -0.61 0.96 7.28
N ILE A 125 0.65 1.22 6.97
CA ILE A 125 1.77 0.32 7.18
C ILE A 125 2.83 1.06 7.97
N SER A 126 3.21 0.49 9.11
CA SER A 126 4.22 1.05 10.01
C SER A 126 5.41 0.10 10.09
N ALA A 127 6.59 0.63 10.41
CA ALA A 127 7.74 -0.19 10.77
C ALA A 127 7.37 -1.18 11.89
N GLN A 128 7.86 -2.41 11.82
CA GLN A 128 7.92 -3.22 13.03
C GLN A 128 8.99 -2.61 13.96
N PRO A 129 8.70 -2.46 15.27
CA PRO A 129 9.72 -2.13 16.25
C PRO A 129 10.78 -3.23 16.36
#